data_AF-A0A0Q7B6K6-F1
#
_entry.id   AF-A0A0Q7B6K6-F1
#
_cell.length_a   1.000
_cell.length_b   1.000
_cell.length_c   1.000
_cell.angle_alpha   90.00
_cell.angle_beta   90.00
_cell.angle_gamma   90.00
#
_symmetry.space_group_name_H-M   'P 1'
#
loop_
_entity.id
_entity.type
_entity.pdbx_description
1 polymer ?
#
loop_
_entity_poly.entity_id
_entity_poly.type
_entity_poly.pdbx_seq_one_letter_code
_entity_poly.pdbx_strand_id
1 'polypeptide(L)'
;MELGTGHVVAPLAAAVERVRAYATGSWAIATGHVQLVEPQVVVGQRGDTVVVRARLDAASVSAQALDRLAASLVADGWGLDRSDGAVARLDASRTGVVLEATHDAGAGALVLRVRSTPIPVADGTDPR
;
A
#
# COMPACT_ATOMS: atom_id res chain seq x y z
N MET A 1 -25.47 19.84 -22.56
CA MET A 1 -25.54 18.49 -22.00
C MET A 1 -24.10 18.08 -21.74
N GLU A 2 -23.55 18.52 -20.60
CA GLU A 2 -22.15 18.24 -20.23
C GLU A 2 -22.10 16.88 -19.55
N LEU A 3 -21.38 15.93 -20.16
CA LEU A 3 -21.18 14.61 -19.61
C LEU A 3 -20.19 14.72 -18.44
N GLY A 4 -20.63 14.33 -17.24
CA GLY A 4 -19.89 14.37 -15.98
C GLY A 4 -18.72 13.38 -15.91
N THR A 5 -17.71 13.54 -16.77
CA THR A 5 -16.47 12.75 -16.76
C THR A 5 -15.46 13.22 -15.71
N GLY A 6 -15.67 14.37 -15.07
CA GLY A 6 -14.75 14.93 -14.08
C GLY A 6 -14.79 14.29 -12.68
N HIS A 7 -15.89 13.62 -12.30
CA HIS A 7 -16.11 13.18 -10.91
C HIS A 7 -15.60 11.78 -10.57
N VAL A 8 -15.38 10.90 -11.56
CA VAL A 8 -14.90 9.52 -11.32
C VAL A 8 -13.36 9.43 -11.42
N VAL A 9 -12.74 10.30 -12.21
CA VAL A 9 -11.27 10.33 -12.39
C VAL A 9 -10.56 10.93 -11.17
N ALA A 10 -11.12 11.97 -10.55
CA ALA A 10 -10.55 12.62 -9.38
C ALA A 10 -10.38 11.71 -8.15
N PRO A 11 -11.39 10.92 -7.70
CA PRO A 11 -11.24 10.04 -6.54
C PRO A 11 -10.27 8.89 -6.80
N LEU A 12 -10.20 8.37 -8.04
CA LEU A 12 -9.23 7.35 -8.41
C LEU A 12 -7.80 7.91 -8.42
N ALA A 13 -7.57 9.07 -9.04
CA ALA A 13 -6.27 9.73 -9.04
C ALA A 13 -5.80 10.04 -7.61
N ALA A 14 -6.70 10.55 -6.75
CA ALA A 14 -6.38 10.80 -5.35
C ALA A 14 -6.04 9.52 -4.57
N ALA A 15 -6.71 8.40 -4.87
CA ALA A 15 -6.39 7.11 -4.27
C ALA A 15 -5.04 6.58 -4.75
N VAL A 16 -4.70 6.74 -6.05
CA VAL A 16 -3.38 6.38 -6.58
C VAL A 16 -2.28 7.16 -5.90
N GLU A 17 -2.40 8.49 -5.82
CA GLU A 17 -1.41 9.33 -5.17
C GLU A 17 -1.25 8.98 -3.68
N ARG A 18 -2.37 8.77 -2.97
CA ARG A 18 -2.34 8.36 -1.56
C ARG A 18 -1.63 7.03 -1.36
N VAL A 19 -2.00 6.00 -2.13
CA VAL A 19 -1.41 4.66 -2.00
C VAL A 19 0.08 4.69 -2.40
N ARG A 20 0.47 5.45 -3.43
CA ARG A 20 1.88 5.67 -3.81
C ARG A 20 2.67 6.39 -2.72
N ALA A 21 2.10 7.43 -2.10
CA ALA A 21 2.75 8.18 -1.04
C ALA A 21 3.01 7.27 0.18
N TYR A 22 2.01 6.50 0.62
CA TYR A 22 2.18 5.54 1.70
C TYR A 22 3.17 4.43 1.34
N ALA A 23 3.09 3.86 0.14
CA ALA A 23 4.04 2.83 -0.30
C ALA A 23 5.48 3.38 -0.27
N THR A 24 5.73 4.56 -0.85
CA THR A 24 7.06 5.19 -0.87
C THR A 24 7.57 5.49 0.55
N GLY A 25 6.73 6.07 1.41
CA GLY A 25 7.11 6.39 2.79
C GLY A 25 7.46 5.14 3.59
N SER A 26 6.58 4.14 3.59
CA SER A 26 6.79 2.86 4.28
C SER A 26 8.00 2.10 3.74
N TRP A 27 8.25 2.19 2.44
CA TRP A 27 9.43 1.61 1.80
C TRP A 27 10.73 2.25 2.28
N ALA A 28 10.77 3.58 2.33
CA ALA A 28 11.93 4.33 2.82
C ALA A 28 12.23 4.01 4.28
N ILE A 29 11.21 3.83 5.11
CA ILE A 29 11.37 3.43 6.52
C ILE A 29 11.93 2.00 6.62
N ALA A 30 11.35 1.06 5.89
CA ALA A 30 11.73 -0.35 5.97
C ALA A 30 13.14 -0.60 5.43
N THR A 31 13.48 0.04 4.31
CA THR A 31 14.69 -0.28 3.53
C THR A 31 15.78 0.79 3.57
N GLY A 32 15.44 2.05 3.88
CA GLY A 32 16.32 3.20 3.71
C GLY A 32 16.35 3.76 2.28
N HIS A 33 15.67 3.13 1.32
CA HIS A 33 15.60 3.62 -0.06
C HIS A 33 14.39 4.52 -0.28
N VAL A 34 14.62 5.73 -0.79
CA VAL A 34 13.56 6.70 -1.11
C VAL A 34 12.73 6.35 -2.35
N GLN A 35 13.21 5.42 -3.19
CA GLN A 35 12.51 4.97 -4.38
C GLN A 35 12.03 3.52 -4.23
N LEU A 36 10.78 3.27 -4.64
CA LEU A 36 10.23 1.93 -4.74
C LEU A 36 11.02 1.13 -5.79
N VAL A 37 11.42 -0.08 -5.44
CA VAL A 37 12.01 -1.04 -6.39
C VAL A 37 10.89 -1.86 -7.02
N GLU A 38 10.90 -1.92 -8.35
CA GLU A 38 9.89 -2.62 -9.16
C GLU A 38 8.42 -2.28 -8.79
N PRO A 39 8.03 -1.00 -8.76
CA PRO A 39 6.67 -0.64 -8.35
C PRO A 39 5.65 -1.10 -9.40
N GLN A 40 4.76 -1.99 -9.00
CA GLN A 40 3.58 -2.38 -9.76
C GLN A 40 2.37 -1.65 -9.21
N VAL A 41 1.67 -0.91 -10.07
CA VAL A 41 0.40 -0.27 -9.73
C VAL A 41 -0.71 -0.98 -10.48
N VAL A 42 -1.63 -1.57 -9.73
CA VAL A 42 -2.79 -2.29 -10.24
C VAL A 42 -4.05 -1.56 -9.81
N VAL A 43 -4.89 -1.22 -10.77
CA VAL A 43 -6.25 -0.73 -10.51
C VAL A 43 -7.19 -1.93 -10.67
N GLY A 44 -8.06 -2.17 -9.67
CA GLY A 44 -9.03 -3.25 -9.68
C GLY A 44 -9.93 -3.18 -10.92
N GLN A 45 -10.45 -4.33 -11.38
CA GLN A 45 -11.21 -4.42 -12.64
C GLN A 45 -12.43 -3.50 -12.70
N ARG A 46 -12.98 -3.07 -11.55
CA ARG A 46 -14.10 -2.12 -11.47
C ARG A 46 -13.68 -0.69 -11.13
N GLY A 47 -12.37 -0.40 -11.10
CA GLY A 47 -11.84 0.91 -10.70
C GLY A 47 -12.05 1.23 -9.22
N ASP A 48 -12.46 0.24 -8.42
CA ASP A 48 -12.85 0.40 -7.03
C ASP A 48 -11.65 0.31 -6.08
N THR A 49 -10.54 -0.28 -6.49
CA THR A 49 -9.37 -0.41 -5.61
C THR A 49 -8.08 -0.07 -6.34
N VAL A 50 -7.13 0.53 -5.63
CA VAL A 50 -5.76 0.73 -6.11
C VAL A 50 -4.82 -0.05 -5.22
N VAL A 51 -3.92 -0.81 -5.84
CA VAL A 51 -2.86 -1.55 -5.17
C VAL A 51 -1.52 -1.10 -5.72
N VAL A 52 -0.62 -0.70 -4.84
CA VAL A 52 0.80 -0.51 -5.14
C VAL A 52 1.57 -1.64 -4.47
N ARG A 53 2.37 -2.35 -5.25
CA ARG A 53 3.27 -3.40 -4.77
C ARG A 53 4.70 -3.02 -5.13
N ALA A 54 5.61 -3.19 -4.19
CA ALA A 54 7.04 -3.08 -4.41
C ALA A 54 7.74 -4.32 -3.83
N ARG A 55 8.84 -4.72 -4.47
CA ARG A 55 9.63 -5.89 -4.08
C ARG A 55 11.10 -5.53 -4.10
N LEU A 56 11.82 -6.05 -3.11
CA LEU A 56 13.27 -5.95 -3.02
C LEU A 56 13.79 -7.32 -2.66
N ASP A 57 14.49 -7.92 -3.60
CA ASP A 57 15.31 -9.09 -3.36
C ASP A 57 16.74 -8.61 -3.14
N ALA A 58 17.13 -8.42 -1.88
CA ALA A 58 18.47 -7.99 -1.54
C ALA A 58 18.88 -8.57 -0.19
N ALA A 59 20.07 -9.19 -0.16
CA ALA A 59 20.75 -9.60 1.08
C ALA A 59 20.97 -8.45 2.10
N SER A 60 20.67 -7.22 1.70
CA SER A 60 20.85 -5.99 2.47
C SER A 60 19.60 -5.53 3.24
N VAL A 61 18.44 -6.19 3.09
CA VAL A 61 17.28 -5.82 3.93
C VAL A 61 17.57 -6.22 5.37
N SER A 62 17.67 -5.20 6.24
CA SER A 62 17.90 -5.42 7.66
C SER A 62 16.79 -6.27 8.26
N ALA A 63 17.15 -7.22 9.14
CA ALA A 63 16.18 -7.98 9.93
C ALA A 63 15.22 -7.07 10.73
N GLN A 64 15.63 -5.83 11.03
CA GLN A 64 14.83 -4.84 11.74
C GLN A 64 13.91 -4.00 10.83
N ALA A 65 13.81 -4.32 9.54
CA ALA A 65 12.99 -3.56 8.58
C ALA A 65 11.52 -3.49 9.03
N LEU A 66 10.94 -4.62 9.43
CA LEU A 66 9.56 -4.68 9.91
C LEU A 66 9.38 -4.01 11.28
N ASP A 67 10.38 -4.05 12.16
CA ASP A 67 10.32 -3.38 13.47
C ASP A 67 10.30 -1.86 13.34
N ARG A 68 11.18 -1.32 12.49
CA ARG A 68 11.19 0.13 12.17
C ARG A 68 9.89 0.56 11.53
N LEU A 69 9.37 -0.24 10.59
CA LEU A 69 8.11 0.04 9.93
C LEU A 69 6.94 0.02 10.93
N ALA A 70 6.86 -1.00 11.78
CA ALA A 70 5.83 -1.11 12.81
C ALA A 70 5.86 0.10 13.76
N ALA A 71 7.03 0.46 14.29
CA ALA A 71 7.17 1.61 15.18
C ALA A 71 6.69 2.92 14.54
N SER A 72 7.04 3.15 13.27
CA SER A 72 6.58 4.33 12.53
C SER A 72 5.07 4.33 12.29
N LEU A 73 4.48 3.18 11.98
CA LEU A 73 3.05 3.06 11.72
C LEU A 73 2.23 3.26 13.02
N VAL A 74 2.69 2.74 14.17
CA VAL A 74 2.07 3.03 15.47
C VAL A 74 2.12 4.53 15.77
N ALA A 75 3.27 5.17 15.56
CA ALA A 75 3.42 6.61 15.79
C ALA A 75 2.47 7.46 14.91
N ASP A 76 2.13 6.97 13.72
CA ASP A 76 1.18 7.59 12.79
C ASP A 76 -0.29 7.15 13.02
N GLY A 77 -0.55 6.34 14.06
CA GLY A 77 -1.89 5.94 14.48
C GLY A 77 -2.54 4.82 13.67
N TRP A 78 -1.74 3.93 13.06
CA TRP A 78 -2.24 2.75 12.35
C TRP A 78 -2.59 1.64 13.33
N GLY A 79 -3.64 0.87 13.01
CA GLY A 79 -3.89 -0.42 13.66
C GLY A 79 -2.97 -1.49 13.05
N LEU A 80 -2.30 -2.27 13.88
CA LEU A 80 -1.31 -3.27 13.46
C LEU A 80 -1.69 -4.67 13.93
N ASP A 81 -1.39 -5.65 13.07
CA ASP A 81 -1.30 -7.07 13.40
C ASP A 81 0.06 -7.60 12.90
N ARG A 82 0.73 -8.42 13.71
CA ARG A 82 2.05 -8.94 13.38
C ARG A 82 2.10 -10.43 13.63
N SER A 83 2.70 -11.14 12.68
CA SER A 83 3.00 -12.56 12.77
C SER A 83 4.49 -12.77 12.50
N ASP A 84 5.20 -13.30 13.48
CA ASP A 84 6.61 -13.68 13.32
C ASP A 84 6.73 -15.16 12.91
N GLY A 85 7.73 -15.48 12.10
CA GLY A 85 7.96 -16.81 11.55
C GLY A 85 9.16 -16.83 10.60
N ALA A 86 9.32 -17.91 9.83
CA ALA A 86 10.34 -17.98 8.78
C ALA A 86 10.19 -16.85 7.75
N VAL A 87 8.93 -16.50 7.47
CA VAL A 87 8.55 -15.25 6.81
C VAL A 87 7.76 -14.42 7.81
N ALA A 88 8.33 -13.31 8.24
CA ALA A 88 7.65 -12.37 9.12
C ALA A 88 6.67 -11.52 8.32
N ARG A 89 5.52 -11.22 8.92
CA ARG A 89 4.43 -10.46 8.30
C ARG A 89 3.94 -9.36 9.23
N LEU A 90 3.72 -8.18 8.64
CA LEU A 90 3.11 -7.02 9.28
C LEU A 90 1.92 -6.57 8.44
N ASP A 91 0.73 -6.61 9.03
CA ASP A 91 -0.49 -6.04 8.48
C ASP A 91 -0.83 -4.77 9.22
N ALA A 92 -1.09 -3.70 8.47
CA ALA A 92 -1.41 -2.40 9.01
C ALA A 92 -2.65 -1.83 8.33
N SER A 93 -3.51 -1.15 9.08
CA SER A 93 -4.68 -0.48 8.53
C SER A 93 -4.87 0.90 9.14
N ARG A 94 -5.36 1.81 8.30
CA ARG A 94 -5.81 3.16 8.66
C ARG A 94 -6.96 3.52 7.75
N THR A 95 -7.85 4.42 8.16
CA THR A 95 -9.06 4.77 7.40
C THR A 95 -8.75 4.97 5.90
N GLY A 96 -9.28 4.06 5.07
CA GLY A 96 -9.14 4.13 3.63
C GLY A 96 -7.92 3.41 3.02
N VAL A 97 -7.02 2.83 3.82
CA VAL A 97 -5.77 2.20 3.36
C VAL A 97 -5.40 0.98 4.20
N VAL A 98 -4.89 -0.05 3.55
CA VAL A 98 -4.26 -1.21 4.21
C VAL A 98 -2.87 -1.40 3.63
N LEU A 99 -1.91 -1.72 4.49
CA LEU A 99 -0.54 -2.05 4.15
C LEU A 99 -0.24 -3.46 4.64
N GLU A 100 0.41 -4.26 3.79
CA GLU A 100 0.93 -5.59 4.10
C GLU A 100 2.42 -5.58 3.77
N ALA A 101 3.26 -5.94 4.73
CA ALA A 101 4.69 -6.10 4.54
C ALA A 101 5.10 -7.51 4.93
N THR A 102 5.81 -8.22 4.06
CA THR A 102 6.35 -9.56 4.35
C THR A 102 7.86 -9.55 4.15
N HIS A 103 8.58 -10.10 5.12
CA HIS A 103 10.03 -10.21 5.09
C HIS A 103 10.48 -11.65 5.31
N ASP A 104 11.20 -12.19 4.34
CA ASP A 104 11.91 -13.47 4.45
C ASP A 104 13.39 -13.18 4.68
N ALA A 105 13.86 -13.39 5.92
CA ALA A 105 15.24 -13.12 6.29
C ALA A 105 16.22 -14.13 5.67
N GLY A 106 15.76 -15.36 5.36
CA GLY A 106 16.59 -16.39 4.73
C GLY A 106 16.84 -16.11 3.24
N ALA A 107 15.84 -15.55 2.56
CA ALA A 107 15.93 -15.13 1.16
C ALA A 107 16.40 -13.68 0.98
N GLY A 108 16.42 -12.87 2.05
CA GLY A 108 16.69 -11.44 1.96
C GLY A 108 15.62 -10.70 1.14
N ALA A 109 14.37 -11.14 1.23
CA ALA A 109 13.29 -10.64 0.40
C ALA A 109 12.30 -9.82 1.22
N LEU A 110 12.03 -8.59 0.79
CA LEU A 110 10.97 -7.76 1.32
C LEU A 110 9.93 -7.49 0.23
N VAL A 111 8.67 -7.76 0.55
CA VAL A 111 7.53 -7.36 -0.28
C VAL A 111 6.69 -6.39 0.53
N LEU A 112 6.39 -5.24 -0.07
CA LEU A 112 5.46 -4.26 0.46
C LEU A 112 4.27 -4.16 -0.49
N ARG A 113 3.07 -4.21 0.07
CA ARG A 113 1.82 -4.00 -0.66
C ARG A 113 0.99 -2.99 0.09
N VAL A 114 0.55 -1.94 -0.59
CA VAL A 114 -0.39 -0.95 -0.06
C VAL A 114 -1.62 -0.96 -0.94
N ARG A 115 -2.80 -0.99 -0.34
CA ARG A 115 -4.08 -0.98 -1.04
C ARG A 115 -5.01 0.08 -0.47
N SER A 116 -5.81 0.71 -1.31
CA SER A 116 -6.94 1.50 -0.85
C SER A 116 -8.08 0.60 -0.37
N THR A 117 -8.98 1.13 0.47
CA THR A 117 -10.34 0.60 0.56
C THR A 117 -11.08 0.78 -0.77
N PRO A 118 -12.21 0.09 -0.97
CA PRO A 118 -13.08 0.35 -2.11
C PRO A 118 -13.42 1.84 -2.22
N ILE A 119 -13.14 2.42 -3.39
CA ILE A 119 -13.54 3.75 -3.80
C ILE A 119 -14.99 3.63 -4.24
N PRO A 120 -15.93 4.35 -3.62
CA PRO A 120 -17.30 4.36 -4.08
C PRO A 120 -17.32 4.93 -5.50
N VAL A 121 -17.50 4.06 -6.49
CA VAL A 121 -17.91 4.46 -7.83
C VAL A 121 -19.35 4.89 -7.69
N ALA A 122 -19.66 6.14 -8.02
CA ALA A 122 -21.05 6.55 -8.15
C ALA A 122 -21.66 5.61 -9.21
N ASP A 123 -22.51 4.70 -8.75
CA ASP A 123 -23.26 3.85 -9.66
C ASP A 123 -24.06 4.81 -10.53
N GLY A 124 -23.91 4.68 -11.85
CA GLY A 124 -24.67 5.46 -12.81
C GLY A 124 -26.14 5.05 -12.83
N THR A 125 -26.76 4.85 -11.67
CA THR A 125 -28.17 4.53 -11.53
C THR A 125 -28.97 5.82 -11.74
N ASP A 126 -29.29 6.07 -13.01
CA ASP A 126 -30.43 6.88 -13.43
C ASP A 126 -31.69 6.42 -12.66
N PRO A 127 -32.34 7.27 -11.86
CA PRO A 127 -33.61 6.93 -11.24
C PRO A 127 -34.69 7.00 -12.33
N ARG A 128 -35.17 5.84 -12.77
CA ARG A 128 -36.45 5.74 -13.48
C ARG A 128 -37.55 5.34 -12.52
#